data_AF-A0A9E5UWJ9-F1
#
_entry.id   AF-A0A9E5UWJ9-F1
#
_cell.length_a   1.000
_cell.length_b   1.000
_cell.length_c   1.000
_cell.angle_alpha   90.00
_cell.angle_beta   90.00
_cell.angle_gamma   90.00
#
_symmetry.space_group_name_H-M   'P 1'
#
loop_
_entity.id
_entity.type
_entity.pdbx_description
1 polymer ?
#
loop_
_entity_poly.entity_id
_entity_poly.type
_entity_poly.pdbx_seq_one_letter_code
_entity_poly.pdbx_strand_id
1 'polypeptide(L)'
;MRSQVKIGVLPDVDQSQEEIMQSAIRITIRVLPNGKIEVQLPPESAGDEVEVFVVLPEKASVPPLSAIDIINQSREHQKLFKTSGEVDQYLWAERDSWES
;
A
#
# COMPACT_ATOMS: atom_id res chain seq x y z
N MET A 1 -0.48 -66.78 -36.23
CA MET A 1 0.59 -66.00 -36.89
C MET A 1 1.41 -65.32 -35.82
N ARG A 2 2.72 -65.59 -35.80
CA ARG A 2 3.71 -64.88 -34.97
C ARG A 2 3.96 -63.52 -35.60
N SER A 3 4.02 -62.46 -34.80
CA SER A 3 4.90 -61.35 -35.09
C SER A 3 5.38 -60.75 -33.79
N GLN A 4 6.68 -60.92 -33.53
CA GLN A 4 7.41 -60.14 -32.56
C GLN A 4 7.92 -58.90 -33.29
N VAL A 5 7.82 -57.73 -32.66
CA VAL A 5 8.70 -56.60 -32.96
C VAL A 5 9.29 -56.13 -31.64
N LYS A 6 10.59 -56.37 -31.53
CA LYS A 6 11.52 -55.84 -30.53
C LYS A 6 12.06 -54.51 -31.08
N ILE A 7 12.77 -53.75 -30.24
CA ILE A 7 13.59 -52.54 -30.54
C ILE A 7 12.84 -51.23 -30.20
N GLY A 8 13.32 -50.34 -29.34
CA GLY A 8 14.63 -50.25 -28.69
C GLY A 8 14.57 -49.39 -27.43
N VAL A 9 15.45 -49.73 -26.50
CA VAL A 9 15.85 -48.92 -25.35
C VAL A 9 16.76 -47.81 -25.87
N LEU A 10 16.48 -46.56 -25.50
CA LEU A 10 17.33 -45.37 -25.66
C LEU A 10 16.76 -44.25 -24.78
N PRO A 11 17.62 -43.36 -24.25
CA PRO A 11 18.29 -43.52 -22.97
C PRO A 11 17.63 -42.66 -21.88
N ASP A 12 18.07 -42.90 -20.63
CA ASP A 12 17.82 -42.07 -19.46
C ASP A 12 17.81 -40.58 -19.83
N VAL A 13 16.61 -39.98 -19.77
CA VAL A 13 16.50 -38.54 -19.62
C VAL A 13 17.03 -38.27 -18.23
N ASP A 14 18.31 -37.91 -18.17
CA ASP A 14 18.94 -37.23 -17.05
C ASP A 14 18.11 -35.98 -16.78
N GLN A 15 17.06 -36.16 -15.96
CA GLN A 15 16.42 -35.07 -15.27
C GLN A 15 17.40 -34.66 -14.17
N SER A 16 18.44 -33.96 -14.61
CA SER A 16 19.15 -33.01 -13.77
C SER A 16 18.08 -31.98 -13.39
N GLN A 17 17.32 -32.32 -12.35
CA GLN A 17 16.48 -31.37 -11.65
C GLN A 17 17.46 -30.29 -11.24
N GLU A 18 17.35 -29.14 -11.89
CA GLU A 18 17.97 -27.92 -11.44
C GLU A 18 17.34 -27.67 -10.06
N GLU A 19 18.04 -28.14 -9.03
CA GLU A 19 17.69 -27.94 -7.65
C GLU A 19 17.66 -26.43 -7.47
N ILE A 20 16.47 -25.84 -7.53
CA ILE A 20 16.27 -24.45 -7.12
C ILE A 20 16.56 -24.47 -5.63
N MET A 21 17.82 -24.26 -5.27
CA MET A 21 18.25 -24.04 -3.90
C MET A 21 17.50 -22.81 -3.42
N GLN A 22 16.36 -23.03 -2.76
CA GLN A 22 15.72 -22.00 -1.96
C GLN A 22 16.59 -21.79 -0.72
N SER A 23 17.65 -20.99 -0.89
CA SER A 23 18.40 -20.47 0.24
C SER A 23 17.49 -19.46 0.95
N ALA A 24 16.86 -19.90 2.03
CA ALA A 24 16.03 -19.02 2.84
C ALA A 24 16.94 -18.16 3.73
N ILE A 25 17.30 -16.96 3.26
CA ILE A 25 18.01 -15.98 4.08
C ILE A 25 17.00 -15.31 5.00
N ARG A 26 17.12 -15.57 6.32
CA ARG A 26 16.31 -14.88 7.34
C ARG A 26 16.90 -13.50 7.61
N ILE A 27 16.36 -12.49 6.94
CA ILE A 27 16.77 -11.09 7.13
C ILE A 27 16.04 -10.51 8.34
N THR A 28 16.79 -9.98 9.31
CA THR A 28 16.21 -9.25 10.45
C THR A 28 16.15 -7.77 10.11
N ILE A 29 14.94 -7.19 10.15
CA ILE A 29 14.70 -5.77 9.87
C ILE A 29 14.44 -5.05 11.20
N ARG A 30 15.15 -3.95 11.46
CA ARG A 30 14.88 -3.06 12.59
C ARG A 30 14.31 -1.74 12.08
N VAL A 31 13.23 -1.29 12.72
CA VAL A 31 12.70 0.06 12.51
C VAL A 31 13.33 0.97 13.55
N LEU A 32 14.09 1.96 13.08
CA LEU A 32 14.73 2.97 13.90
C LEU A 32 13.80 4.19 14.05
N PRO A 33 14.04 5.07 15.04
CA PRO A 33 13.34 6.35 15.15
C PRO A 33 13.41 7.16 13.85
N ASN A 34 12.41 8.01 13.62
CA ASN A 34 12.25 8.82 12.39
C ASN A 34 11.98 8.01 11.11
N GLY A 35 11.45 6.80 11.22
CA GLY A 35 11.00 6.02 10.05
C GLY A 35 12.13 5.44 9.21
N LYS A 36 13.33 5.28 9.80
CA LYS A 36 14.47 4.64 9.14
C LYS A 36 14.40 3.12 9.29
N ILE A 37 14.81 2.41 8.25
CA ILE A 37 14.87 0.94 8.24
C ILE A 37 16.34 0.53 8.14
N GLU A 38 16.78 -0.38 9.01
CA GLU A 38 18.11 -0.99 8.94
C GLU A 38 17.97 -2.47 8.61
N VAL A 39 18.74 -2.90 7.60
CA VAL A 39 18.81 -4.29 7.13
C VAL A 39 20.18 -4.83 7.50
N GLN A 40 20.20 -5.90 8.30
CA GLN A 40 21.44 -6.56 8.68
C GLN A 40 21.49 -7.95 8.05
N LEU A 41 22.44 -8.15 7.15
CA LEU A 41 22.70 -9.43 6.52
C LEU A 41 23.57 -10.31 7.44
N PRO A 42 23.38 -11.63 7.40
CA PRO A 42 24.27 -12.55 8.09
C PRO A 42 25.70 -12.44 7.55
N PRO A 43 26.73 -12.65 8.38
CA PRO A 43 28.13 -12.64 7.92
C PRO A 43 28.41 -13.74 6.89
N GLU A 44 27.66 -14.86 6.90
CA GLU A 44 27.75 -15.92 5.90
C GLU A 44 27.26 -15.52 4.50
N SER A 45 26.60 -14.37 4.35
CA SER A 45 26.14 -13.83 3.05
C SER A 45 27.17 -12.95 2.34
N ALA A 46 28.41 -12.91 2.83
CA ALA A 46 29.48 -12.10 2.25
C ALA A 46 29.90 -12.63 0.86
N GLY A 47 29.62 -11.85 -0.18
CA GLY A 47 29.92 -12.20 -1.57
C GLY A 47 28.70 -12.62 -2.40
N ASP A 48 27.54 -12.78 -1.75
CA ASP A 48 26.29 -13.11 -2.44
C ASP A 48 25.67 -11.86 -3.10
N GLU A 49 25.07 -12.05 -4.28
CA GLU A 49 24.26 -11.03 -4.93
C GLU A 49 22.85 -11.03 -4.33
N VAL A 50 22.37 -9.87 -3.88
CA VAL A 50 21.06 -9.73 -3.23
C VAL A 50 20.30 -8.53 -3.81
N GLU A 51 19.05 -8.76 -4.21
CA GLU A 51 18.12 -7.72 -4.65
C GLU A 51 17.20 -7.30 -3.50
N VAL A 52 17.08 -5.99 -3.25
CA VAL A 52 16.23 -5.43 -2.19
C VAL A 52 15.23 -4.45 -2.79
N PHE A 53 13.95 -4.73 -2.62
CA PHE A 53 12.87 -3.83 -3.00
C PHE A 53 12.07 -3.38 -1.77
N VAL A 54 11.78 -2.08 -1.69
CA VAL A 54 10.93 -1.51 -0.64
C VAL A 54 9.64 -1.02 -1.29
N VAL A 55 8.55 -1.75 -1.06
CA VAL A 55 7.21 -1.33 -1.48
C VAL A 55 6.57 -0.59 -0.33
N LEU A 56 6.44 0.73 -0.48
CA LEU A 56 5.61 1.50 0.42
C LEU A 56 4.14 1.28 0.06
N PRO A 57 3.24 1.13 1.05
CA PRO A 57 1.82 1.07 0.74
C PRO A 57 1.42 2.35 0.01
N GLU A 58 0.60 2.22 -1.01
CA GLU A 58 -0.04 3.35 -1.64
C GLU A 58 -0.80 4.11 -0.54
N LYS A 59 -0.34 5.32 -0.20
CA LYS A 59 -1.11 6.18 0.68
C LYS A 59 -2.44 6.36 -0.04
N ALA A 60 -3.54 5.98 0.61
CA ALA A 60 -4.86 6.29 0.11
C ALA A 60 -4.90 7.79 -0.17
N SER A 61 -4.80 8.14 -1.46
CA SER A 61 -4.98 9.50 -1.91
C SER A 61 -6.45 9.76 -1.62
N VAL A 62 -6.73 10.56 -0.58
CA VAL A 62 -8.09 11.03 -0.37
C VAL A 62 -8.41 11.82 -1.64
N PRO A 63 -9.36 11.37 -2.47
CA PRO A 63 -9.67 12.06 -3.70
C PRO A 63 -10.01 13.51 -3.34
N PRO A 64 -9.50 14.49 -4.10
CA PRO A 64 -9.84 15.88 -3.85
C PRO A 64 -11.37 16.01 -3.89
N LEU A 65 -11.96 16.33 -2.74
CA LEU A 65 -13.40 16.53 -2.66
C LEU A 65 -13.75 17.75 -3.50
N SER A 66 -14.70 17.60 -4.43
CA SER A 66 -15.19 18.78 -5.15
C SER A 66 -15.93 19.68 -4.19
N ALA A 67 -15.93 21.00 -4.44
CA ALA A 67 -16.72 21.94 -3.65
C ALA A 67 -18.21 21.55 -3.61
N ILE A 68 -18.71 20.93 -4.69
CA ILE A 68 -20.08 20.42 -4.80
C ILE A 68 -20.30 19.24 -3.84
N ASP A 69 -19.34 18.30 -3.74
CA ASP A 69 -19.44 17.16 -2.83
C ASP A 69 -19.43 17.62 -1.37
N ILE A 70 -18.61 18.61 -1.02
CA ILE A 70 -18.59 19.22 0.31
C ILE A 70 -19.93 19.85 0.65
N ILE A 71 -20.54 20.59 -0.29
CA ILE A 71 -21.85 21.23 -0.10
C ILE A 71 -22.97 20.17 0.03
N ASN A 72 -22.89 19.06 -0.72
CA ASN A 72 -23.88 18.00 -0.62
C ASN A 72 -23.77 17.24 0.70
N GLN A 73 -22.55 16.95 1.16
CA GLN A 73 -22.30 16.33 2.48
C GLN A 73 -22.69 17.25 3.65
N SER A 74 -22.58 18.57 3.48
CA SER A 74 -22.96 19.54 4.51
C SER A 74 -24.47 19.73 4.64
N ARG A 75 -25.29 19.26 3.69
CA ARG A 75 -26.75 19.22 3.86
C ARG A 75 -27.19 18.18 4.89
N GLU A 76 -26.39 17.15 5.09
CA GLU A 76 -26.62 16.09 6.10
C GLU A 76 -26.11 16.51 7.49
N HIS A 77 -25.14 17.42 7.54
CA HIS A 77 -24.57 17.96 8.78
C HIS A 77 -25.23 19.30 9.16
N GLN A 78 -25.34 19.57 10.46
CA GLN A 78 -26.13 20.68 11.01
C GLN A 78 -25.74 22.03 10.38
N LYS A 79 -26.70 22.69 9.74
CA LYS A 79 -26.56 24.08 9.32
C LYS A 79 -26.31 24.94 10.56
N LEU A 80 -25.30 25.82 10.50
CA LEU A 80 -24.98 26.77 11.56
C LEU A 80 -26.20 27.65 11.92
N PHE A 81 -27.00 27.99 10.91
CA PHE A 81 -28.26 28.70 11.06
C PHE A 81 -29.38 27.89 10.38
N LYS A 82 -30.51 27.74 11.05
CA LYS A 82 -31.68 27.01 10.57
C LYS A 82 -32.54 27.85 9.63
N THR A 83 -32.53 29.17 9.82
CA THR A 83 -33.35 30.12 9.06
C THR A 83 -32.57 31.34 8.64
N SER A 84 -33.05 32.05 7.62
CA SER A 84 -32.48 33.34 7.21
C SER A 84 -32.63 34.42 8.30
N GLY A 85 -33.70 34.38 9.10
CA GLY A 85 -33.90 35.34 10.18
C GLY A 85 -32.84 35.22 11.29
N GLU A 86 -32.33 34.02 11.55
CA GLU A 86 -31.21 33.82 12.49
C GLU A 86 -29.91 34.44 11.95
N VAL A 87 -29.68 34.36 10.64
CA VAL A 87 -28.54 35.00 9.98
C VAL A 87 -28.65 36.51 10.09
N ASP A 88 -29.83 37.07 9.79
CA ASP A 88 -30.07 38.51 9.88
C ASP A 88 -29.83 39.00 11.31
N GLN A 89 -30.40 38.31 12.31
CA GLN A 89 -30.21 38.66 13.72
C GLN A 89 -28.74 38.63 14.13
N TYR A 90 -27.98 37.63 13.69
CA TYR A 90 -26.55 37.52 13.94
C TYR A 90 -25.77 38.72 13.35
N LEU A 91 -26.03 39.05 12.08
CA LEU A 91 -25.37 40.17 11.39
C LEU A 91 -25.67 41.52 12.04
N TRP A 92 -26.91 41.72 12.50
CA TRP A 92 -27.29 42.93 13.25
C TRP A 92 -26.53 43.03 14.57
N ALA A 93 -26.46 41.93 15.32
CA ALA A 93 -25.72 41.88 16.59
C ALA A 93 -24.21 42.13 16.40
N GLU A 94 -23.61 41.59 15.34
CA GLU A 94 -22.22 41.91 14.99
C GLU A 94 -22.06 43.40 14.72
N ARG A 95 -22.90 43.98 13.86
CA ARG A 95 -22.80 45.39 13.50
C ARG A 95 -22.93 46.33 14.70
N ASP A 96 -23.93 46.09 15.55
CA ASP A 96 -24.17 46.92 16.73
C ASP A 96 -23.00 46.85 17.74
N SER A 97 -22.24 45.76 17.76
CA SER A 97 -21.04 45.61 18.61
C SER A 97 -19.81 46.36 18.11
N TRP A 98 -19.80 46.81 16.85
CA TRP A 98 -18.70 47.60 16.27
C TRP A 98 -18.99 49.10 16.34
N GLU A 99 -20.26 49.48 16.39
CA GLU A 99 -20.72 50.87 16.47
C GLU A 99 -20.88 51.39 17.91
N SER A 100 -20.60 50.55 18.92
CA SER A 100 -20.65 50.89 20.35
C SER A 100 -19.27 50.96 20.99
#